data_AF-A0A831YID1-F1
#
_entry.id   AF-A0A831YID1-F1
#
_cell.length_a   1.000
_cell.length_b   1.000
_cell.length_c   1.000
_cell.angle_alpha   90.00
_cell.angle_beta   90.00
_cell.angle_gamma   90.00
#
_symmetry.space_group_name_H-M   'P 1'
#
loop_
_entity.id
_entity.type
_entity.pdbx_description
1 polymer ?
#
loop_
_entity_poly.entity_id
_entity_poly.type
_entity_poly.pdbx_seq_one_letter_code
_entity_poly.pdbx_strand_id
1 'polypeptide(L)'
;HYGVEMMKKFREAAESMENVYYFPDLDVETARRIIWASDVWLFTPFSGWEASGTSFMKAGVNGVPSVASRDGAVTEVVKDGYNGWLFGEDRDRLLPLDSPDIDQREYQEFRRKVEEALDAYYGGRYWEVAYNAYRTFREYFSMERLFREYGYYF
;
A
#
# COMPACT_ATOMS: atom_id res chain seq x y z
N HIS A 1 -4.86 -22.14 8.92
CA HIS A 1 -3.64 -22.46 9.69
C HIS A 1 -2.53 -21.44 9.47
N TYR A 2 -2.14 -21.15 8.22
CA TYR A 2 -1.11 -20.16 7.88
C TYR A 2 -1.36 -18.75 8.46
N GLY A 3 -2.55 -18.17 8.29
CA GLY A 3 -2.84 -16.82 8.80
C GLY A 3 -2.68 -16.65 10.31
N VAL A 4 -3.11 -17.65 11.10
CA VAL A 4 -2.95 -17.63 12.57
C VAL A 4 -1.48 -17.74 12.97
N GLU A 5 -0.69 -18.54 12.23
CA GLU A 5 0.76 -18.62 12.46
C GLU A 5 1.45 -17.29 12.15
N MET A 6 1.05 -16.63 11.06
CA MET A 6 1.60 -15.32 10.70
C MET A 6 1.26 -14.24 11.74
N MET A 7 0.02 -14.23 12.25
CA MET A 7 -0.37 -13.32 13.35
C MET A 7 0.50 -13.51 14.60
N LYS A 8 0.89 -14.75 14.93
CA LYS A 8 1.81 -15.02 16.04
C LYS A 8 3.20 -14.44 15.78
N LYS A 9 3.74 -14.65 14.57
CA LYS A 9 5.04 -14.09 14.16
C LYS A 9 5.05 -12.56 14.23
N PHE A 10 3.98 -11.90 13.77
CA PHE A 10 3.87 -10.44 13.88
C PHE A 10 3.76 -9.94 15.32
N ARG A 11 3.05 -10.68 16.19
CA ARG A 11 3.01 -10.35 17.63
C ARG A 11 4.40 -10.51 18.26
N GLU A 12 5.09 -11.61 18.03
CA GLU A 12 6.45 -11.85 18.56
C GLU A 12 7.44 -10.78 18.08
N ALA A 13 7.33 -10.34 16.82
CA ALA A 13 8.12 -9.24 16.30
C ALA A 13 7.82 -7.91 17.04
N ALA A 14 6.55 -7.59 17.27
CA ALA A 14 6.15 -6.40 18.03
C ALA A 14 6.58 -6.46 19.51
N GLU A 15 6.63 -7.65 20.12
CA GLU A 15 7.09 -7.83 21.51
C GLU A 15 8.63 -7.71 21.64
N SER A 16 9.37 -7.92 20.55
CA SER A 16 10.84 -7.90 20.54
C SER A 16 11.47 -6.61 20.00
N MET A 17 10.68 -5.72 19.39
CA MET A 17 11.16 -4.48 18.78
C MET A 17 10.42 -3.26 19.36
N GLU A 18 11.17 -2.26 19.84
CA GLU A 18 10.60 -1.08 20.52
C GLU A 18 9.73 -0.18 19.60
N ASN A 19 9.95 -0.25 18.29
CA ASN A 19 9.32 0.61 17.29
C ASN A 19 8.33 -0.14 16.39
N VAL A 20 7.90 -1.34 16.80
CA VAL A 20 6.91 -2.14 16.07
C VAL A 20 5.69 -2.34 16.95
N TYR A 21 4.51 -2.07 16.39
CA TYR A 21 3.25 -2.27 17.08
C TYR A 21 2.36 -3.21 16.28
N TYR A 22 1.71 -4.14 16.98
CA TYR A 22 0.73 -5.06 16.40
C TYR A 22 -0.67 -4.67 16.86
N PHE A 23 -1.57 -4.40 15.92
CA PHE A 23 -2.99 -4.10 16.18
C PHE A 23 -3.83 -5.38 16.12
N PRO A 24 -4.13 -6.05 17.27
CA PRO A 24 -5.14 -7.09 17.28
C PRO A 24 -6.53 -6.48 16.99
N ASP A 25 -7.39 -7.24 16.32
CA ASP A 25 -8.80 -6.89 16.12
C ASP A 25 -9.04 -5.52 15.48
N LEU A 26 -8.36 -5.26 14.36
CA LEU A 26 -8.44 -4.01 13.61
C LEU A 26 -9.88 -3.67 13.20
N ASP A 27 -10.47 -2.69 13.86
CA ASP A 27 -11.76 -2.11 13.50
C ASP A 27 -11.61 -0.87 12.59
N VAL A 28 -12.76 -0.38 12.08
CA VAL A 28 -12.79 0.74 11.14
C VAL A 28 -12.27 2.05 11.76
N GLU A 29 -12.60 2.30 13.03
CA GLU A 29 -12.19 3.54 13.71
C GLU A 29 -10.68 3.54 13.97
N THR A 30 -10.12 2.39 14.35
CA THR A 30 -8.68 2.20 14.52
C THR A 30 -7.97 2.32 13.17
N ALA A 31 -8.47 1.67 12.13
CA ALA A 31 -7.91 1.78 10.78
C ALA A 31 -7.90 3.25 10.28
N ARG A 32 -8.95 4.01 10.57
CA ARG A 32 -9.05 5.44 10.24
C ARG A 32 -7.93 6.26 10.90
N ARG A 33 -7.66 6.00 12.19
CA ARG A 33 -6.59 6.67 12.94
C ARG A 33 -5.21 6.29 12.44
N ILE A 34 -4.99 5.01 12.12
CA ILE A 34 -3.72 4.52 11.59
C ILE A 34 -3.43 5.22 10.26
N ILE A 35 -4.38 5.27 9.32
CA ILE A 35 -4.18 5.94 8.04
C ILE A 35 -3.79 7.40 8.22
N TRP A 36 -4.42 8.12 9.15
CA TRP A 36 -4.09 9.52 9.43
C TRP A 36 -2.73 9.71 10.12
N ALA A 37 -2.23 8.70 10.81
CA ALA A 37 -0.93 8.72 11.48
C ALA A 37 0.19 8.13 10.62
N SER A 38 -0.12 7.56 9.46
CA SER A 38 0.83 6.95 8.55
C SER A 38 1.47 7.98 7.63
N ASP A 39 2.80 7.90 7.48
CA ASP A 39 3.52 8.61 6.42
C ASP A 39 3.65 7.76 5.14
N VAL A 40 3.89 6.46 5.29
CA VAL A 40 4.00 5.52 4.16
C VAL A 40 3.08 4.34 4.41
N TRP A 41 2.29 3.98 3.40
CA TRP A 41 1.41 2.82 3.45
C TRP A 41 2.02 1.64 2.70
N LEU A 42 2.14 0.47 3.35
CA LEU A 42 2.58 -0.75 2.67
C LEU A 42 1.38 -1.51 2.14
N PHE A 43 1.41 -1.82 0.86
CA PHE A 43 0.36 -2.59 0.20
C PHE A 43 0.99 -3.72 -0.61
N THR A 44 1.11 -4.90 0.00
CA THR A 44 1.95 -5.98 -0.50
C THR A 44 1.17 -7.28 -0.74
N PRO A 45 0.05 -7.28 -1.50
CA PRO A 45 -0.51 -8.54 -1.96
C PRO A 45 0.50 -9.29 -2.84
N PHE A 46 0.40 -10.61 -2.83
CA PHE A 46 1.09 -11.42 -3.83
C PHE A 46 0.57 -11.04 -5.22
N SER A 47 1.48 -10.71 -6.13
CA SER A 47 1.16 -10.24 -7.48
C SER A 47 0.16 -11.17 -8.19
N GLY A 48 -0.96 -10.61 -8.64
CA GLY A 48 -2.09 -11.29 -9.30
C GLY A 48 -3.27 -11.61 -8.38
N TRP A 49 -3.12 -11.55 -7.05
CA TRP A 49 -4.13 -12.04 -6.10
C TRP A 49 -5.11 -10.97 -5.61
N GLU A 50 -4.85 -9.68 -5.86
CA GLU A 50 -5.72 -8.59 -5.41
C GLU A 50 -6.34 -7.81 -6.56
N ALA A 51 -7.64 -8.00 -6.76
CA ALA A 51 -8.36 -7.38 -7.88
C ALA A 51 -8.57 -5.85 -7.75
N SER A 52 -8.57 -5.29 -6.53
CA SER A 52 -8.89 -3.86 -6.36
C SER A 52 -8.20 -3.22 -5.17
N GLY A 53 -8.26 -3.81 -3.98
CA GLY A 53 -7.61 -3.29 -2.76
C GLY A 53 -7.98 -1.87 -2.36
N THR A 54 -8.81 -1.70 -1.34
CA THR A 54 -9.30 -0.36 -0.96
C THR A 54 -8.44 0.37 0.06
N SER A 55 -7.49 -0.30 0.72
CA SER A 55 -6.69 0.31 1.80
C SER A 55 -5.68 1.33 1.26
N PHE A 56 -4.96 1.00 0.18
CA PHE A 56 -4.05 1.95 -0.47
C PHE A 56 -4.81 3.14 -1.07
N MET A 57 -6.04 2.93 -1.56
CA MET A 57 -6.91 4.01 -2.03
C MET A 57 -7.24 5.00 -0.90
N LYS A 58 -7.63 4.48 0.27
CA LYS A 58 -7.93 5.30 1.45
C LYS A 58 -6.69 6.06 1.93
N ALA A 59 -5.52 5.42 1.94
CA ALA A 59 -4.26 6.06 2.26
C ALA A 59 -3.94 7.21 1.29
N GLY A 60 -3.97 6.94 -0.02
CA GLY A 60 -3.65 7.92 -1.05
C GLY A 60 -4.60 9.12 -1.08
N VAL A 61 -5.90 8.95 -0.84
CA VAL A 61 -6.86 10.07 -0.73
C VAL A 61 -6.55 10.99 0.46
N ASN A 62 -5.88 10.48 1.50
CA ASN A 62 -5.38 11.28 2.62
C ASN A 62 -3.95 11.80 2.39
N GLY A 63 -3.40 11.64 1.18
CA GLY A 63 -2.04 12.09 0.85
C GLY A 63 -0.93 11.18 1.37
N VAL A 64 -1.26 9.97 1.79
CA VAL A 64 -0.28 8.98 2.26
C VAL A 64 0.18 8.14 1.07
N PRO A 65 1.42 8.33 0.55
CA PRO A 65 1.93 7.55 -0.56
C PRO A 65 2.15 6.09 -0.16
N SER A 66 2.03 5.18 -1.13
CA SER A 66 2.16 3.74 -0.89
C SER A 66 3.45 3.16 -1.47
N VAL A 67 4.05 2.20 -0.79
CA VAL A 67 4.94 1.20 -1.41
C VAL A 67 4.07 -0.02 -1.72
N ALA A 68 3.83 -0.26 -3.00
CA ALA A 68 2.81 -1.20 -3.45
C ALA A 68 3.33 -2.20 -4.48
N SER A 69 2.85 -3.44 -4.45
CA SER A 69 3.12 -4.39 -5.53
C SER A 69 2.36 -3.97 -6.79
N ARG A 70 2.90 -4.29 -7.97
CA ARG A 70 2.24 -4.07 -9.27
C ARG A 70 1.09 -5.08 -9.44
N ASP A 71 -0.02 -4.84 -8.76
CA ASP A 71 -1.19 -5.71 -8.78
C ASP A 71 -2.51 -4.92 -8.83
N GLY A 72 -3.47 -5.40 -9.62
CA GLY A 72 -4.81 -4.84 -9.75
C GLY A 72 -4.85 -3.32 -9.98
N ALA A 73 -5.72 -2.62 -9.23
CA ALA A 73 -5.94 -1.18 -9.38
C ALA A 73 -4.73 -0.31 -8.99
N VAL A 74 -3.66 -0.88 -8.43
CA VAL A 74 -2.44 -0.14 -8.10
C VAL A 74 -1.77 0.39 -9.37
N THR A 75 -1.67 -0.44 -10.41
CA THR A 75 -0.97 -0.08 -11.67
C THR A 75 -1.68 1.03 -12.44
N GLU A 76 -2.97 1.23 -12.18
CA GLU A 76 -3.76 2.30 -12.79
C GLU A 76 -3.49 3.69 -12.16
N VAL A 77 -3.10 3.74 -10.88
CA VAL A 77 -3.09 4.99 -10.11
C VAL A 77 -1.71 5.34 -9.55
N VAL A 78 -0.94 4.35 -9.12
CA VAL A 78 0.40 4.57 -8.58
C VAL A 78 1.42 4.64 -9.72
N LYS A 79 2.22 5.69 -9.73
CA LYS A 79 3.30 5.96 -10.66
C LYS A 79 4.60 5.98 -9.87
N ASP A 80 5.46 5.01 -10.16
CA ASP A 80 6.70 4.77 -9.42
C ASP A 80 7.56 6.04 -9.30
N GLY A 81 7.95 6.38 -8.07
CA GLY A 81 8.74 7.54 -7.72
C GLY A 81 8.01 8.89 -7.79
N TYR A 82 6.79 8.96 -8.32
CA TYR A 82 6.02 10.19 -8.50
C TYR A 82 4.99 10.43 -7.39
N ASN A 83 4.14 9.42 -7.11
CA ASN A 83 3.07 9.48 -6.11
C ASN A 83 3.04 8.25 -5.18
N GLY A 84 4.10 7.45 -5.21
CA GLY A 84 4.27 6.20 -4.51
C GLY A 84 5.43 5.41 -5.12
N TRP A 85 5.60 4.18 -4.71
CA TRP A 85 6.69 3.30 -5.12
C TRP A 85 6.14 1.93 -5.50
N LEU A 86 6.62 1.38 -6.61
CA LEU A 86 6.15 0.12 -7.13
C LEU A 86 7.23 -0.95 -7.12
N PHE A 87 6.87 -2.15 -6.66
CA PHE A 87 7.71 -3.34 -6.72
C PHE A 87 6.97 -4.52 -7.36
N GLY A 88 7.70 -5.58 -7.73
CA GLY A 88 7.11 -6.76 -8.36
C GLY A 88 6.78 -6.56 -9.83
N GLU A 89 6.20 -7.56 -10.46
CA GLU A 89 5.81 -7.50 -11.88
C GLU A 89 4.29 -7.44 -12.03
N ASP A 90 3.84 -6.64 -12.99
CA ASP A 90 2.45 -6.68 -13.43
C ASP A 90 2.22 -7.99 -14.18
N ARG A 91 1.37 -8.86 -13.64
CA ARG A 91 1.16 -10.22 -14.14
C ARG A 91 -0.30 -10.47 -14.44
N ASP A 92 -0.55 -10.92 -15.66
CA ASP A 92 -1.87 -11.42 -16.08
C ASP A 92 -2.20 -12.83 -15.54
N ARG A 93 -1.26 -13.48 -14.84
CA ARG A 93 -1.40 -14.88 -14.38
C ARG A 93 -1.10 -15.01 -12.90
N LEU A 94 -2.02 -15.71 -12.21
CA LEU A 94 -1.83 -16.16 -10.84
C LEU A 94 -0.66 -17.12 -10.75
N LEU A 95 0.28 -16.80 -9.86
CA LEU A 95 1.34 -17.72 -9.48
C LEU A 95 0.90 -18.55 -8.28
N PRO A 96 1.40 -19.79 -8.16
CA PRO A 96 1.30 -20.53 -6.90
C PRO A 96 1.93 -19.71 -5.78
N LEU A 97 1.28 -19.69 -4.61
CA LEU A 97 1.75 -18.96 -3.42
C LEU A 97 3.17 -19.33 -2.99
N ASP A 98 3.65 -20.52 -3.37
CA ASP A 98 4.93 -21.09 -2.93
C ASP A 98 6.04 -21.04 -4.02
N SER A 99 5.96 -20.17 -5.03
CA SER A 99 7.01 -20.06 -6.05
C SER A 99 8.26 -19.35 -5.50
N PRO A 100 9.39 -20.06 -5.24
CA PRO A 100 10.46 -19.54 -4.40
C PRO A 100 11.35 -18.48 -5.09
N ASP A 101 11.59 -18.59 -6.40
CA ASP A 101 12.45 -17.66 -7.13
C ASP A 101 11.81 -16.27 -7.31
N ILE A 102 10.48 -16.25 -7.39
CA ILE A 102 9.71 -15.01 -7.58
C ILE A 102 9.63 -14.24 -6.26
N ASP A 103 9.37 -14.94 -5.15
CA ASP A 103 9.32 -14.36 -3.81
C ASP A 103 10.62 -13.63 -3.46
N GLN A 104 11.78 -14.22 -3.76
CA GLN A 104 13.06 -13.62 -3.41
C GLN A 104 13.37 -12.35 -4.22
N ARG A 105 13.11 -12.34 -5.53
CA ARG A 105 13.37 -11.18 -6.39
C ARG A 105 12.43 -10.03 -6.06
N GLU A 106 11.14 -10.31 -5.88
CA GLU A 106 10.15 -9.29 -5.52
C GLU A 106 10.42 -8.73 -4.13
N TYR A 107 10.83 -9.57 -3.18
CA TYR A 107 11.24 -9.13 -1.85
C TYR A 107 12.45 -8.18 -1.88
N GLN A 108 13.46 -8.46 -2.72
CA GLN A 108 14.60 -7.55 -2.89
C GLN A 108 14.18 -6.20 -3.47
N GLU A 109 13.28 -6.20 -4.45
CA GLU A 109 12.74 -4.95 -5.02
C GLU A 109 11.90 -4.20 -3.98
N PHE A 110 11.04 -4.89 -3.24
CA PHE A 110 10.26 -4.31 -2.14
C PHE A 110 11.17 -3.60 -1.14
N ARG A 111 12.23 -4.26 -0.67
CA ARG A 111 13.19 -3.67 0.27
C ARG A 111 13.81 -2.38 -0.29
N ARG A 112 14.27 -2.41 -1.54
CA ARG A 112 14.82 -1.23 -2.21
C ARG A 112 13.79 -0.10 -2.28
N LYS A 113 12.52 -0.40 -2.56
CA LYS A 113 11.45 0.59 -2.64
C LYS A 113 11.06 1.18 -1.29
N VAL A 114 11.17 0.41 -0.21
CA VAL A 114 11.05 0.93 1.16
C VAL A 114 12.21 1.88 1.46
N GLU A 115 13.44 1.53 1.11
CA GLU A 115 14.61 2.41 1.27
C GLU A 115 14.46 3.71 0.47
N GLU A 116 14.03 3.64 -0.79
CA GLU A 116 13.74 4.83 -1.63
C GLU A 116 12.65 5.73 -1.00
N ALA A 117 11.66 5.14 -0.33
CA ALA A 117 10.61 5.88 0.35
C ALA A 117 11.13 6.60 1.60
N LEU A 118 11.96 5.92 2.39
CA LEU A 118 12.61 6.51 3.57
C LEU A 118 13.59 7.62 3.16
N ASP A 119 14.36 7.43 2.09
CA ASP A 119 15.25 8.44 1.55
C ASP A 119 14.49 9.68 1.09
N ALA A 120 13.32 9.51 0.46
CA ALA A 120 12.45 10.63 0.11
C ALA A 120 11.92 11.36 1.35
N TYR A 121 11.57 10.61 2.40
CA TYR A 121 11.10 11.16 3.69
C TYR A 121 12.17 12.02 4.36
N TYR A 122 13.35 11.46 4.60
CA TYR A 122 14.44 12.17 5.25
C TYR A 122 15.08 13.23 4.36
N GLY A 123 15.05 13.04 3.03
CA GLY A 123 15.58 13.98 2.04
C GLY A 123 14.64 15.15 1.69
N GLY A 124 13.43 15.20 2.26
CA GLY A 124 12.47 16.28 2.07
C GLY A 124 11.64 16.21 0.77
N ARG A 125 11.96 15.29 -0.15
CA ARG A 125 11.18 15.02 -1.37
C ARG A 125 9.79 14.44 -1.09
N TYR A 126 9.61 13.86 0.10
CA TYR A 126 8.37 13.21 0.49
C TYR A 126 7.13 14.10 0.36
N TRP A 127 7.22 15.39 0.70
CA TRP A 127 6.06 16.29 0.60
C TRP A 127 5.54 16.45 -0.83
N GLU A 128 6.45 16.42 -1.82
CA GLU A 128 6.07 16.42 -3.23
C GLU A 128 5.35 15.13 -3.60
N VAL A 129 5.89 13.98 -3.18
CA VAL A 129 5.31 12.65 -3.43
C VAL A 129 3.93 12.53 -2.77
N ALA A 130 3.80 12.96 -1.52
CA ALA A 130 2.55 12.97 -0.76
C ALA A 130 1.48 13.88 -1.39
N TYR A 131 1.88 15.08 -1.84
CA TYR A 131 0.98 15.97 -2.57
C TYR A 131 0.52 15.36 -3.91
N ASN A 132 1.43 14.74 -4.65
CA ASN A 132 1.10 14.04 -5.89
C ASN A 132 0.18 12.84 -5.64
N ALA A 133 0.36 12.11 -4.54
CA ALA A 133 -0.53 11.05 -4.09
C ALA A 133 -1.93 11.60 -3.83
N TYR A 134 -2.06 12.62 -2.98
CA TYR A 134 -3.34 13.26 -2.69
C TYR A 134 -4.09 13.67 -3.96
N ARG A 135 -3.41 14.36 -4.88
CA ARG A 135 -4.01 14.85 -6.12
C ARG A 135 -4.47 13.69 -7.02
N THR A 136 -3.60 12.72 -7.27
CA THR A 136 -3.90 11.60 -8.17
C THR A 136 -5.04 10.74 -7.61
N PHE A 137 -4.96 10.38 -6.33
CA PHE A 137 -5.94 9.49 -5.71
C PHE A 137 -7.30 10.16 -5.55
N ARG A 138 -7.34 11.46 -5.23
CA ARG A 138 -8.61 12.19 -5.16
C ARG A 138 -9.29 12.28 -6.52
N GLU A 139 -8.52 12.48 -7.60
CA GLU A 139 -9.06 12.49 -8.97
C GLU A 139 -9.61 11.11 -9.39
N TYR A 140 -8.95 10.02 -8.99
CA TYR A 140 -9.33 8.66 -9.40
C TYR A 140 -10.41 8.02 -8.51
N PHE A 141 -10.40 8.26 -7.19
CA PHE A 141 -11.21 7.51 -6.23
C PHE A 141 -12.21 8.36 -5.44
N SER A 142 -12.43 9.62 -5.83
CA SER A 142 -13.47 10.43 -5.20
C SER A 142 -14.86 9.83 -5.44
N MET A 143 -15.60 9.59 -4.36
CA MET A 143 -17.02 9.22 -4.43
C MET A 143 -17.85 10.26 -5.18
N GLU A 144 -17.45 11.53 -5.14
CA GLU A 144 -18.09 12.59 -5.94
C GLU A 144 -17.97 12.31 -7.44
N ARG A 145 -16.81 11.83 -7.90
CA ARG A 145 -16.62 11.42 -9.30
C ARG A 145 -17.54 10.26 -9.65
N LEU A 146 -17.56 9.23 -8.80
CA LEU A 146 -18.43 8.06 -9.00
C LEU A 146 -19.90 8.48 -9.10
N PHE A 147 -20.39 9.31 -8.16
CA PHE A 147 -21.77 9.79 -8.21
C PHE A 147 -22.08 10.55 -9.50
N ARG A 148 -21.16 11.40 -9.97
CA ARG A 148 -21.30 12.11 -11.25
C ARG A 148 -21.34 11.16 -12.45
N GLU A 149 -20.48 10.13 -12.49
CA GLU A 149 -20.48 9.10 -13.54
C GLU A 149 -21.80 8.32 -13.58
N TYR A 150 -22.44 8.12 -12.43
CA TYR A 150 -23.76 7.51 -12.30
C TYR A 150 -24.93 8.51 -12.46
N GLY A 151 -24.66 9.77 -12.80
CA GLY A 151 -25.68 10.78 -13.10
C GLY A 151 -26.28 11.50 -11.88
N TYR A 152 -25.68 11.35 -10.69
CA TYR A 152 -26.06 12.10 -9.50
C TYR A 152 -25.23 13.39 -9.40
N TYR A 153 -25.91 14.53 -9.35
CA TYR A 153 -25.30 15.86 -9.18
C TYR A 153 -25.76 16.42 -7.83
N PHE A 154 -24.79 16.83 -6.99
CA PHE A 154 -25.02 17.49 -5.70
C PHE A 154 -24.77 18.99 -5.81
#